data_AF-A0A845M5N7-F1
#
_entry.id   AF-A0A845M5N7-F1
#
_cell.length_a   1.000
_cell.length_b   1.000
_cell.length_c   1.000
_cell.angle_alpha   90.00
_cell.angle_beta   90.00
_cell.angle_gamma   90.00
#
_symmetry.space_group_name_H-M   'P 1'
#
loop_
_entity.id
_entity.type
_entity.pdbx_description
1 polymer ?
#
loop_
_entity_poly.entity_id
_entity_poly.type
_entity_poly.pdbx_seq_one_letter_code
_entity_poly.pdbx_strand_id
1 'polypeptide(L)' 'MTDLKERHAQVIKSLLPVLERRIERALEKSQPEEANALLREVRHNQEILAELEAETALAS' A
#
# COMPACT_ATOMS: atom_id res chain seq x y z
N MET A 1 6.86 -13.00 16.61
CA MET A 1 5.86 -12.77 15.54
C MET A 1 5.64 -11.28 15.25
N THR A 2 5.68 -10.42 16.26
CA THR A 2 5.53 -8.95 16.14
C THR A 2 6.52 -8.32 15.14
N ASP A 3 7.81 -8.68 15.23
CA ASP A 3 8.87 -8.17 14.32
C ASP A 3 8.61 -8.50 12.82
N LEU A 4 7.97 -9.63 12.50
CA LEU A 4 7.63 -9.94 11.11
C LEU A 4 6.47 -9.07 10.60
N LYS A 5 5.46 -8.82 11.44
CA LYS A 5 4.31 -7.98 11.08
C LYS A 5 4.71 -6.52 10.94
N GLU A 6 5.57 -6.02 11.83
CA GLU A 6 6.15 -4.67 11.76
C GLU A 6 7.00 -4.48 10.50
N ARG A 7 7.85 -5.46 10.16
CA ARG A 7 8.62 -5.44 8.91
C ARG A 7 7.70 -5.44 7.69
N HIS A 8 6.63 -6.22 7.70
CA HIS A 8 5.67 -6.25 6.59
C HIS A 8 4.95 -4.89 6.44
N ALA A 9 4.47 -4.30 7.53
CA ALA A 9 3.86 -2.97 7.53
C ALA A 9 4.84 -1.90 7.00
N GLN A 10 6.12 -1.99 7.38
CA GLN A 10 7.16 -1.07 6.90
C GLN A 10 7.40 -1.19 5.39
N VAL A 11 7.37 -2.41 4.84
CA VAL A 11 7.46 -2.63 3.39
C VAL A 11 6.28 -1.98 2.68
N ILE A 12 5.05 -2.19 3.16
CA ILE A 12 3.84 -1.58 2.56
C ILE A 12 3.93 -0.05 2.61
N LYS A 13 4.33 0.54 3.75
CA LYS A 13 4.54 1.99 3.89
C LYS A 13 5.55 2.53 2.88
N SER A 14 6.58 1.76 2.55
CA SER A 14 7.59 2.17 1.55
C SER A 14 7.09 2.04 0.10
N LEU A 15 6.15 1.13 -0.17
CA LEU A 15 5.59 0.87 -1.50
C LEU A 15 4.51 1.88 -1.89
N LEU A 16 3.68 2.33 -0.94
CA LEU A 16 2.55 3.24 -1.21
C LEU A 16 2.96 4.51 -1.99
N PRO A 17 4.02 5.27 -1.60
CA PRO A 17 4.44 6.46 -2.35
C PRO A 17 4.97 6.15 -3.75
N VAL A 18 5.47 4.92 -3.98
CA VAL A 18 5.92 4.49 -5.31
C VAL A 18 4.71 4.24 -6.21
N LEU A 19 3.67 3.59 -5.68
CA LEU A 19 2.43 3.33 -6.41
C LEU A 19 1.69 4.63 -6.73
N GLU A 20 1.62 5.57 -5.79
CA GLU A 20 1.03 6.91 -6.00
C GLU A 20 1.70 7.65 -7.17
N ARG A 21 3.04 7.71 -7.21
CA ARG A 21 3.78 8.30 -8.33
C ARG A 21 3.56 7.57 -9.66
N ARG A 22 3.33 6.25 -9.63
CA ARG A 22 3.02 5.49 -10.84
C ARG A 22 1.61 5.79 -11.34
N ILE A 23 0.66 6.01 -10.45
CA ILE A 23 -0.71 6.46 -10.80
C ILE A 23 -0.64 7.81 -11.49
N GLU A 24 0.06 8.78 -10.91
CA GLU A 24 0.25 10.11 -11.51
C GLU A 24 0.81 10.00 -12.93
N ARG A 25 1.88 9.21 -13.12
CA ARG A 25 2.47 8.97 -14.44
C ARG A 25 1.52 8.28 -15.42
N ALA A 26 0.72 7.33 -14.97
CA ALA A 26 -0.27 6.65 -15.81
C ALA A 26 -1.36 7.63 -16.26
N LEU A 27 -1.80 8.52 -15.38
CA LEU A 27 -2.76 9.59 -15.70
C LEU A 27 -2.16 10.60 -16.69
N GLU A 28 -0.92 11.05 -16.48
CA GLU A 28 -0.19 11.94 -17.40
C GLU A 28 -0.06 11.33 -18.81
N LYS A 29 0.16 10.01 -18.89
CA LYS A 29 0.25 9.26 -20.15
C LYS A 29 -1.09 8.88 -20.75
N SER A 30 -2.21 9.29 -20.15
CA SER A 30 -3.56 8.90 -20.58
C SER A 30 -3.74 7.38 -20.64
N GLN A 31 -3.23 6.67 -19.63
CA GLN A 31 -3.35 5.22 -19.44
C GLN A 31 -4.33 4.92 -18.28
N PRO A 32 -5.64 5.11 -18.47
CA PRO A 32 -6.63 5.02 -17.39
C PRO A 32 -6.80 3.60 -16.83
N GLU A 33 -6.59 2.56 -17.64
CA GLU A 33 -6.66 1.17 -17.17
C GLU A 33 -5.53 0.86 -16.19
N GLU A 34 -4.31 1.34 -16.47
CA GLU A 34 -3.15 1.18 -15.59
C GLU A 34 -3.34 1.99 -14.30
N ALA A 35 -3.78 3.25 -14.40
CA ALA A 35 -4.08 4.07 -13.24
C ALA A 35 -5.13 3.41 -12.33
N ASN A 36 -6.21 2.86 -12.90
CA ASN A 36 -7.25 2.16 -12.15
C ASN A 36 -6.75 0.86 -11.51
N ALA A 37 -5.86 0.11 -12.17
CA ALA A 37 -5.25 -1.07 -11.59
C ALA A 37 -4.38 -0.71 -10.38
N LEU A 38 -3.55 0.31 -10.51
CA LEU A 38 -2.70 0.80 -9.42
C LEU A 38 -3.51 1.37 -8.26
N LEU A 39 -4.62 2.07 -8.52
CA LEU A 39 -5.53 2.56 -7.47
C LEU A 39 -6.14 1.41 -6.65
N ARG A 40 -6.52 0.30 -7.30
CA ARG A 40 -7.00 -0.90 -6.58
C ARG A 40 -5.90 -1.51 -5.73
N GLU A 41 -4.67 -1.55 -6.22
CA GLU A 41 -3.52 -2.06 -5.48
C GLU A 41 -3.19 -1.19 -4.26
N VAL A 42 -3.20 0.14 -4.41
CA VAL A 42 -3.05 1.08 -3.28
C VAL A 42 -4.10 0.85 -2.22
N ARG A 43 -5.38 0.72 -2.61
CA ARG A 43 -6.47 0.47 -1.67
C ARG A 43 -6.27 -0.83 -0.90
N HIS A 44 -5.95 -1.91 -1.61
CA HIS A 44 -5.69 -3.20 -0.99
C HIS A 44 -4.52 -3.16 0.00
N ASN A 45 -3.43 -2.48 -0.37
CA ASN A 45 -2.28 -2.30 0.52
C ASN A 45 -2.61 -1.46 1.75
N GLN A 46 -3.47 -0.44 1.63
CA GLN A 46 -3.96 0.34 2.77
C GLN A 46 -4.83 -0.49 3.72
N GLU A 47 -5.67 -1.37 3.18
CA GLU A 47 -6.48 -2.31 3.97
C GLU A 47 -5.58 -3.28 4.76
N ILE A 48 -4.60 -3.92 4.10
CA ILE A 48 -3.64 -4.81 4.77
C ILE A 48 -2.85 -4.04 5.83
N LEU A 49 -2.41 -2.81 5.53
CA LEU A 49 -1.64 -2.02 6.49
C LEU A 49 -2.46 -1.75 7.76
N ALA A 50 -3.73 -1.39 7.61
CA ALA A 50 -4.62 -1.16 8.73
C ALA A 50 -4.81 -2.42 9.59
N GLU A 51 -4.95 -3.60 8.96
CA GLU A 51 -5.03 -4.88 9.66
C GLU A 51 -3.75 -5.17 10.46
N LEU A 52 -2.57 -5.01 9.83
CA LEU A 52 -1.28 -5.23 10.48
C LEU A 52 -1.05 -4.29 11.66
N GLU A 53 -1.43 -3.02 11.53
CA GLU A 53 -1.31 -2.02 12.60
C GLU A 53 -2.27 -2.30 13.75
N ALA A 54 -3.51 -2.70 13.46
CA ALA A 54 -4.48 -3.09 14.48
C ALA A 54 -4.03 -4.33 15.27
N GLU A 55 -3.52 -5.35 14.59
CA GLU A 55 -2.99 -6.57 15.23
C GLU A 55 -1.74 -6.30 16.08
N THR A 56 -0.89 -5.37 15.65
CA THR A 56 0.32 -4.98 16.40
C THR A 56 -0.05 -4.20 17.66
N ALA A 57 -1.06 -3.33 17.59
CA ALA A 57 -1.57 -2.58 18.73
C ALA A 57 -2.24 -3.47 19.79
N LEU A 58 -2.89 -4.57 19.38
CA LEU A 58 -3.47 -5.56 20.30
C LEU A 58 -2.43 -6.50 20.93
N ALA A 59 -1.24 -6.62 20.31
CA ALA A 59 -0.16 -7.48 20.77
C ALA A 59 0.89 -6.75 21.64
N SER A 60 0.73 -5.44 21.84
CA SER A 60 1.58 -4.57 22.67
C SER A 60 0.93 -4.29 24.02
#